data_AF-A0A1B8ZNI6-F1
#
_entry.id   AF-A0A1B8ZNI6-F1
#
_cell.length_a   1.000
_cell.length_b   1.000
_cell.length_c   1.000
_cell.angle_alpha   90.00
_cell.angle_beta   90.00
_cell.angle_gamma   90.00
#
_symmetry.space_group_name_H-M   'P 1'
#
loop_
_entity.id
_entity.type
_entity.pdbx_description
1 polymer ?
#
loop_
_entity_poly.entity_id
_entity_poly.type
_entity_poly.pdbx_seq_one_letter_code
_entity_poly.pdbx_strand_id
1 'polypeptide(L)'
;MKRMIIASLFLIIACKEEKKESTTTAEPEIQQVKEKVVLNTAAAPDNDSGEAKKWLEKSIVEYFKSDLVGQDKNMEKMTTKDYYDYKTDATNVDLDIDGSLTEKEFKDKWKNKFNTDKAGIGIGFLIPAQDWNKIEVESCELKSSSKDDYTFNVVLKDEGFKAEYPSVIKVVKENRGFLIADVLQDEPK
;
A
#
# COMPACT_ATOMS: atom_id res chain seq x y z
N MET A 1 45.29 8.41 20.52
CA MET A 1 45.77 7.01 20.65
C MET A 1 45.62 6.55 22.09
N LYS A 2 44.73 5.58 22.33
CA LYS A 2 44.80 4.55 23.39
C LYS A 2 43.65 3.58 23.11
N ARG A 3 44.00 2.42 22.58
CA ARG A 3 43.09 1.32 22.23
C ARG A 3 42.88 0.50 23.50
N MET A 4 41.62 0.32 23.94
CA MET A 4 41.29 -0.70 24.93
C MET A 4 40.57 -1.83 24.20
N ILE A 5 41.21 -3.00 24.20
CA ILE A 5 40.73 -4.25 23.64
C ILE A 5 40.02 -4.99 24.78
N ILE A 6 38.73 -5.25 24.65
CA ILE A 6 38.02 -6.21 25.50
C ILE A 6 37.67 -7.39 24.62
N ALA A 7 38.44 -8.47 24.80
CA ALA A 7 38.15 -9.79 24.28
C ALA A 7 37.05 -10.41 25.15
N SER A 8 35.91 -10.76 24.56
CA SER A 8 34.88 -11.57 25.21
C SER A 8 34.65 -12.83 24.39
N LEU A 9 34.65 -13.95 25.11
CA LEU A 9 34.81 -15.31 24.62
C LEU A 9 33.62 -15.80 23.78
N PHE A 10 33.96 -16.51 22.71
CA PHE A 10 33.10 -17.46 22.02
C PHE A 10 32.68 -18.60 22.96
N LEU A 11 31.40 -18.92 23.02
CA LEU A 11 30.90 -20.25 23.41
C LEU A 11 29.95 -20.73 22.33
N ILE A 12 30.46 -21.65 21.50
CA ILE A 12 29.73 -22.40 20.49
C ILE A 12 29.17 -23.63 21.19
N ILE A 13 27.85 -23.75 21.30
CA ILE A 13 27.21 -25.00 21.71
C ILE A 13 26.82 -25.74 20.42
N ALA A 14 27.68 -26.66 20.02
CA ALA A 14 27.39 -27.66 19.00
C ALA A 14 26.88 -28.92 19.69
N CYS A 15 25.59 -29.23 19.57
CA CYS A 15 25.09 -30.58 19.84
C CYS A 15 25.06 -31.34 18.52
N LYS A 16 25.96 -32.32 18.43
CA LYS A 16 26.06 -33.31 17.36
C LYS A 16 25.20 -34.52 17.73
N GLU A 17 24.61 -35.12 16.71
CA GLU A 17 23.61 -36.20 16.71
C GLU A 17 24.00 -37.49 17.47
N GLU A 18 22.98 -38.23 17.94
CA GLU A 18 23.00 -39.69 18.02
C GLU A 18 21.83 -40.29 17.23
N LYS A 19 22.17 -41.18 16.29
CA LYS A 19 21.26 -42.11 15.61
C LYS A 19 20.99 -43.32 16.50
N LYS A 20 19.76 -43.85 16.43
CA LYS A 20 19.51 -45.30 16.49
C LYS A 20 18.54 -45.70 15.37
N GLU A 21 19.04 -46.60 14.52
CA GLU A 21 18.29 -47.35 13.50
C GLU A 21 17.20 -48.23 14.12
N SER A 22 16.15 -48.48 13.33
CA SER A 22 15.67 -49.86 13.09
C SER A 22 14.47 -49.87 12.13
N THR A 23 14.77 -50.31 10.90
CA THR A 23 14.00 -51.32 10.13
C THR A 23 12.69 -50.90 9.45
N THR A 24 12.82 -50.67 8.13
CA THR A 24 12.09 -51.29 7.01
C THR A 24 10.71 -51.87 7.29
N THR A 25 9.69 -51.46 6.51
CA THR A 25 8.84 -52.35 5.68
C THR A 25 7.80 -51.55 4.89
N ALA A 26 7.82 -51.79 3.57
CA ALA A 26 6.75 -51.75 2.57
C ALA A 26 5.88 -50.50 2.39
N GLU A 27 6.04 -49.92 1.20
CA GLU A 27 5.04 -49.21 0.42
C GLU A 27 3.72 -49.99 0.28
N PRO A 28 2.59 -49.28 0.29
CA PRO A 28 1.69 -49.44 -0.84
C PRO A 28 1.37 -48.09 -1.49
N GLU A 29 1.43 -48.09 -2.83
CA GLU A 29 0.75 -47.15 -3.69
C GLU A 29 -0.69 -46.91 -3.23
N ILE A 30 -1.19 -45.67 -3.30
CA ILE A 30 -2.53 -45.33 -3.81
C ILE A 30 -2.76 -43.81 -3.77
N GLN A 31 -2.98 -43.28 -4.97
CA GLN A 31 -3.91 -42.21 -5.35
C GLN A 31 -3.60 -40.76 -5.03
N GLN A 32 -3.20 -40.09 -6.12
CA GLN A 32 -3.54 -38.73 -6.52
C GLN A 32 -4.74 -38.13 -5.79
N VAL A 33 -4.50 -37.06 -5.04
CA VAL A 33 -5.45 -35.95 -4.97
C VAL A 33 -4.68 -34.72 -5.43
N LYS A 34 -4.81 -34.42 -6.73
CA LYS A 34 -4.67 -33.05 -7.21
C LYS A 34 -5.60 -32.23 -6.35
N GLU A 35 -5.04 -31.46 -5.43
CA GLU A 35 -5.75 -30.37 -4.80
C GLU A 35 -6.11 -29.40 -5.92
N LYS A 36 -7.32 -29.60 -6.44
CA LYS A 36 -8.02 -28.66 -7.29
C LYS A 36 -8.13 -27.42 -6.42
N VAL A 37 -7.16 -26.51 -6.53
CA VAL A 37 -7.36 -25.10 -6.23
C VAL A 37 -8.62 -24.76 -7.00
N VAL A 38 -9.73 -24.72 -6.27
CA VAL A 38 -10.99 -24.21 -6.78
C VAL A 38 -10.72 -22.74 -6.97
N LEU A 39 -10.20 -22.44 -8.17
CA LEU A 39 -10.34 -21.15 -8.79
C LEU A 39 -11.86 -20.96 -8.83
N ASN A 40 -12.40 -20.29 -7.81
CA ASN A 40 -13.70 -19.65 -7.89
C ASN A 40 -13.56 -18.51 -8.90
N THR A 41 -13.28 -18.83 -10.16
CA THR A 41 -13.84 -18.10 -11.29
C THR A 41 -15.31 -18.48 -11.34
N ALA A 42 -16.07 -17.99 -10.36
CA ALA A 42 -17.38 -17.50 -10.69
C ALA A 42 -17.11 -16.49 -11.81
N ALA A 43 -17.68 -16.74 -13.00
CA ALA A 43 -17.56 -15.84 -14.13
C ALA A 43 -17.74 -14.42 -13.61
N ALA A 44 -16.64 -13.64 -13.63
CA ALA A 44 -16.68 -12.30 -13.11
C ALA A 44 -17.79 -11.58 -13.87
N PRO A 45 -18.74 -10.91 -13.19
CA PRO A 45 -19.52 -9.91 -13.88
C PRO A 45 -18.50 -9.00 -14.57
N ASP A 46 -18.79 -8.57 -15.80
CA ASP A 46 -18.03 -7.59 -16.56
C ASP A 46 -17.59 -6.47 -15.59
N ASN A 47 -16.36 -6.57 -15.08
CA ASN A 47 -15.87 -5.68 -14.03
C ASN A 47 -14.80 -4.83 -14.66
N ASP A 48 -14.94 -3.53 -14.52
CA ASP A 48 -14.07 -2.58 -15.21
C ASP A 48 -12.70 -2.47 -14.50
N SER A 49 -12.27 -3.50 -13.76
CA SER A 49 -11.06 -3.50 -12.95
C SER A 49 -9.80 -3.27 -13.79
N GLY A 50 -9.77 -3.79 -15.01
CA GLY A 50 -8.69 -3.55 -15.96
C GLY A 50 -8.64 -2.09 -16.46
N GLU A 51 -9.79 -1.45 -16.63
CA GLU A 51 -9.87 -0.02 -16.97
C GLU A 51 -9.52 0.85 -15.78
N ALA A 52 -10.02 0.52 -14.59
CA ALA A 52 -9.71 1.18 -13.32
C ALA A 52 -8.20 1.14 -13.04
N LYS A 53 -7.55 -0.01 -13.26
CA LYS A 53 -6.09 -0.16 -13.12
C LYS A 53 -5.33 0.77 -14.07
N LYS A 54 -5.65 0.73 -15.37
CA LYS A 54 -4.98 1.58 -16.39
C LYS A 54 -5.18 3.06 -16.10
N TRP A 55 -6.39 3.43 -15.68
CA TRP A 55 -6.70 4.79 -15.26
C TRP A 55 -5.84 5.19 -14.05
N LEU A 56 -5.80 4.34 -13.01
CA LEU A 56 -5.05 4.62 -11.78
C LEU A 56 -3.55 4.81 -12.07
N GLU A 57 -2.95 3.90 -12.81
CA GLU A 57 -1.53 3.98 -13.20
C GLU A 57 -1.22 5.29 -13.92
N LYS A 58 -2.07 5.67 -14.89
CA LYS A 58 -1.92 6.91 -15.65
C LYS A 58 -2.08 8.15 -14.75
N SER A 59 -3.13 8.19 -13.92
CA SER A 59 -3.42 9.33 -13.06
C SER A 59 -2.32 9.58 -12.03
N ILE A 60 -1.72 8.51 -11.47
CA ILE A 60 -0.57 8.64 -10.55
C ILE A 60 0.63 9.28 -11.26
N VAL A 61 0.99 8.81 -12.45
CA VAL A 61 2.13 9.35 -13.20
C VAL A 61 1.88 10.81 -13.62
N GLU A 62 0.65 11.16 -14.01
CA GLU A 62 0.28 12.53 -14.36
C GLU A 62 0.32 13.47 -13.15
N TYR A 63 -0.08 13.00 -11.96
CA TYR A 63 0.05 13.74 -10.71
C TYR A 63 1.52 14.12 -10.43
N PHE A 64 2.45 13.15 -10.46
CA PHE A 64 3.86 13.41 -10.15
C PHE A 64 4.63 14.18 -11.23
N LYS A 65 4.09 14.30 -12.45
CA LYS A 65 4.63 15.14 -13.53
C LYS A 65 4.18 16.61 -13.44
N SER A 66 3.19 16.91 -12.63
CA SER A 66 2.62 18.26 -12.52
C SER A 66 3.41 19.10 -11.52
N ASP A 67 3.38 20.42 -11.69
CA ASP A 67 3.85 21.36 -10.66
C ASP A 67 2.91 21.35 -9.44
N LEU A 68 3.26 22.06 -8.36
CA LEU A 68 2.48 22.03 -7.11
C LEU A 68 1.02 22.46 -7.32
N VAL A 69 0.78 23.48 -8.15
CA VAL A 69 -0.59 23.94 -8.46
C VAL A 69 -1.35 22.91 -9.30
N GLY A 70 -0.67 22.25 -10.23
CA GLY A 70 -1.23 21.17 -11.02
C GLY A 70 -1.50 19.92 -10.19
N GLN A 71 -0.68 19.62 -9.19
CA GLN A 71 -0.85 18.51 -8.27
C GLN A 71 -2.12 18.64 -7.44
N ASP A 72 -2.36 19.80 -6.82
CA ASP A 72 -3.59 20.04 -6.06
C ASP A 72 -4.84 19.87 -6.95
N LYS A 73 -4.84 20.50 -8.13
CA LYS A 73 -5.93 20.36 -9.11
C LYS A 73 -6.11 18.92 -9.60
N ASN A 74 -5.04 18.16 -9.74
CA ASN A 74 -5.12 16.77 -10.16
C ASN A 74 -5.64 15.90 -9.02
N MET A 75 -5.20 16.12 -7.79
CA MET A 75 -5.74 15.44 -6.60
C MET A 75 -7.25 15.66 -6.51
N GLU A 76 -7.71 16.91 -6.61
CA GLU A 76 -9.15 17.24 -6.59
C GLU A 76 -9.93 16.49 -7.69
N LYS A 77 -9.38 16.40 -8.90
CA LYS A 77 -10.05 15.75 -10.03
C LYS A 77 -10.02 14.23 -9.98
N MET A 78 -8.97 13.64 -9.43
CA MET A 78 -8.74 12.19 -9.45
C MET A 78 -9.26 11.50 -8.19
N THR A 79 -9.77 12.24 -7.21
CA THR A 79 -10.27 11.69 -5.96
C THR A 79 -11.76 11.98 -5.79
N THR A 80 -12.42 11.20 -4.94
CA THR A 80 -13.76 11.59 -4.45
C THR A 80 -13.63 12.86 -3.60
N LYS A 81 -14.69 13.69 -3.58
CA LYS A 81 -14.67 14.93 -2.78
C LYS A 81 -14.37 14.68 -1.30
N ASP A 82 -15.01 13.65 -0.73
CA ASP A 82 -14.78 13.27 0.67
C ASP A 82 -13.32 12.91 0.93
N TYR A 83 -12.67 12.20 0.00
CA TYR A 83 -11.27 11.82 0.16
C TYR A 83 -10.30 12.99 -0.08
N TYR A 84 -10.58 13.89 -1.03
CA TYR A 84 -9.82 15.13 -1.21
C TYR A 84 -9.79 15.96 0.09
N ASP A 85 -10.97 16.20 0.67
CA ASP A 85 -11.12 16.95 1.92
C ASP A 85 -10.38 16.23 3.07
N TYR A 86 -10.55 14.91 3.18
CA TYR A 86 -9.89 14.08 4.19
C TYR A 86 -8.36 14.15 4.09
N LYS A 87 -7.81 13.98 2.89
CA LYS A 87 -6.35 13.97 2.72
C LYS A 87 -5.76 15.36 2.92
N THR A 88 -6.47 16.42 2.50
CA THR A 88 -6.07 17.81 2.75
C THR A 88 -6.00 18.11 4.24
N ASP A 89 -7.00 17.68 5.02
CA ASP A 89 -6.93 17.81 6.47
C ASP A 89 -5.76 17.01 7.05
N ALA A 90 -5.57 15.75 6.62
CA ALA A 90 -4.51 14.87 7.12
C ALA A 90 -3.10 15.44 6.87
N THR A 91 -2.86 16.07 5.72
CA THR A 91 -1.57 16.69 5.39
C THR A 91 -1.29 17.96 6.17
N ASN A 92 -2.33 18.60 6.74
CA ASN A 92 -2.24 19.90 7.40
C ASN A 92 -2.45 19.85 8.91
N VAL A 93 -2.56 18.66 9.51
CA VAL A 93 -2.70 18.50 10.97
C VAL A 93 -1.52 19.16 11.69
N ASP A 94 -1.81 19.91 12.77
CA ASP A 94 -0.84 20.56 13.66
C ASP A 94 0.17 21.51 12.97
N LEU A 95 -0.16 22.04 11.78
CA LEU A 95 0.71 23.00 11.06
C LEU A 95 0.53 24.47 11.49
N ASP A 96 -0.30 24.74 12.51
CA ASP A 96 -0.58 26.11 13.03
C ASP A 96 -0.99 27.12 11.93
N ILE A 97 -1.63 26.64 10.87
CA ILE A 97 -2.21 27.45 9.79
C ILE A 97 -3.73 27.50 9.91
N ASP A 98 -4.35 28.54 9.32
CA ASP A 98 -5.81 28.65 9.29
C ASP A 98 -6.44 27.43 8.62
N GLY A 99 -7.40 26.80 9.28
CA GLY A 99 -8.04 25.54 8.85
C GLY A 99 -7.30 24.25 9.25
N SER A 100 -6.12 24.32 9.86
CA SER A 100 -5.46 23.15 10.44
C SER A 100 -6.28 22.57 11.60
N LEU A 101 -6.34 21.23 11.67
CA LEU A 101 -6.97 20.51 12.76
C LEU A 101 -5.88 19.97 13.70
N THR A 102 -6.19 19.86 14.99
CA THR A 102 -5.40 18.98 15.86
C THR A 102 -5.59 17.51 15.44
N GLU A 103 -4.65 16.63 15.78
CA GLU A 103 -4.79 15.19 15.51
C GLU A 103 -6.12 14.63 16.07
N LYS A 104 -6.53 15.10 17.25
CA LYS A 104 -7.80 14.69 17.88
C LYS A 104 -9.01 15.15 17.06
N GLU A 105 -9.04 16.41 16.61
CA GLU A 105 -10.13 16.95 15.81
C GLU A 105 -10.22 16.27 14.45
N PHE A 106 -9.08 16.00 13.82
CA PHE A 106 -9.00 15.21 12.59
C PHE A 106 -9.62 13.83 12.77
N LYS A 107 -9.19 13.09 13.81
CA LYS A 107 -9.72 11.76 14.12
C LYS A 107 -11.23 11.82 14.38
N ASP A 108 -11.70 12.78 15.18
CA ASP A 108 -13.11 12.92 15.50
C ASP A 108 -13.98 13.26 14.28
N LYS A 109 -13.47 14.09 13.36
CA LYS A 109 -14.16 14.46 12.12
C LYS A 109 -14.33 13.27 11.17
N TRP A 110 -13.30 12.43 11.04
CA TRP A 110 -13.22 11.46 9.93
C TRP A 110 -13.41 9.98 10.30
N LYS A 111 -13.33 9.61 11.59
CA LYS A 111 -13.42 8.21 12.06
C LYS A 111 -14.64 7.40 11.60
N ASN A 112 -15.73 8.07 11.23
CA ASN A 112 -16.96 7.40 10.77
C ASN A 112 -16.95 7.11 9.26
N LYS A 113 -15.99 7.66 8.51
CA LYS A 113 -15.87 7.52 7.04
C LYS A 113 -14.57 6.84 6.61
N PHE A 114 -13.47 7.13 7.31
CA PHE A 114 -12.12 6.67 6.95
C PHE A 114 -11.44 5.97 8.12
N ASN A 115 -10.46 5.12 7.80
CA ASN A 115 -9.54 4.60 8.81
C ASN A 115 -8.47 5.65 9.12
N THR A 116 -8.70 6.43 10.17
CA THR A 116 -7.83 7.55 10.55
C THR A 116 -6.43 7.11 10.99
N ASP A 117 -6.25 5.86 11.40
CA ASP A 117 -4.93 5.31 11.76
C ASP A 117 -4.07 5.02 10.52
N LYS A 118 -4.67 5.06 9.33
CA LYS A 118 -4.02 4.87 8.03
C LYS A 118 -4.04 6.13 7.16
N ALA A 119 -4.34 7.29 7.77
CA ALA A 119 -4.46 8.57 7.09
C ALA A 119 -3.15 9.07 6.46
N GLY A 120 -2.03 8.68 7.07
CA GLY A 120 -0.76 9.36 6.82
C GLY A 120 -0.87 10.84 7.22
N ILE A 121 -0.91 11.10 8.53
CA ILE A 121 -0.91 12.46 9.06
C ILE A 121 0.46 13.10 8.79
N GLY A 122 0.46 14.32 8.27
CA GLY A 122 1.68 15.09 7.97
C GLY A 122 2.50 14.56 6.80
N ILE A 123 1.99 13.58 6.05
CA ILE A 123 2.67 13.00 4.89
C ILE A 123 1.85 13.17 3.60
N GLY A 124 2.55 13.25 2.48
CA GLY A 124 1.98 13.56 1.16
C GLY A 124 0.88 12.60 0.68
N PHE A 125 0.27 12.95 -0.46
CA PHE A 125 -0.91 12.24 -0.98
C PHE A 125 -0.64 10.75 -1.29
N LEU A 126 0.23 10.46 -2.26
CA LEU A 126 0.46 9.10 -2.76
C LEU A 126 1.77 8.47 -2.28
N ILE A 127 2.68 9.28 -1.73
CA ILE A 127 3.94 8.82 -1.16
C ILE A 127 4.18 9.52 0.20
N PRO A 128 4.82 8.86 1.16
CA PRO A 128 5.16 9.43 2.45
C PRO A 128 6.43 10.31 2.37
N ALA A 129 6.56 11.14 1.34
CA ALA A 129 7.72 11.99 1.09
C ALA A 129 7.30 13.38 0.63
N GLN A 130 8.13 14.40 0.95
CA GLN A 130 7.93 15.77 0.51
C GLN A 130 8.55 16.05 -0.86
N ASP A 131 9.70 15.42 -1.14
CA ASP A 131 10.43 15.52 -2.40
C ASP A 131 10.46 14.16 -3.10
N TRP A 132 10.46 14.19 -4.43
CA TRP A 132 10.67 13.03 -5.30
C TRP A 132 11.51 13.45 -6.51
N ASN A 133 12.14 12.47 -7.17
CA ASN A 133 12.81 12.69 -8.44
C ASN A 133 11.89 12.29 -9.59
N LYS A 134 11.59 10.99 -9.69
CA LYS A 134 10.77 10.43 -10.76
C LYS A 134 10.00 9.25 -10.19
N ILE A 135 8.70 9.46 -10.01
CA ILE A 135 7.79 8.41 -9.55
C ILE A 135 7.28 7.61 -10.73
N GLU A 136 7.40 6.29 -10.62
CA GLU A 136 6.82 5.31 -11.52
C GLU A 136 5.96 4.31 -10.74
N VAL A 137 5.03 3.66 -11.44
CA VAL A 137 4.26 2.54 -10.88
C VAL A 137 5.02 1.26 -11.15
N GLU A 138 5.57 0.65 -10.10
CA GLU A 138 6.29 -0.63 -10.20
C GLU A 138 5.31 -1.80 -10.26
N SER A 139 4.26 -1.75 -9.43
CA SER A 139 3.17 -2.73 -9.48
C SER A 139 1.82 -2.10 -9.14
N CYS A 140 0.77 -2.64 -9.73
CA CYS A 140 -0.62 -2.30 -9.44
C CYS A 140 -1.47 -3.56 -9.62
N GLU A 141 -1.75 -4.23 -8.51
CA GLU A 141 -2.40 -5.54 -8.49
C GLU A 141 -3.79 -5.44 -7.90
N LEU A 142 -4.79 -6.00 -8.60
CA LEU A 142 -6.16 -6.03 -8.08
C LEU A 142 -6.20 -6.94 -6.85
N LYS A 143 -6.51 -6.36 -5.70
CA LYS A 143 -6.71 -7.06 -4.42
C LYS A 143 -8.13 -7.60 -4.30
N SER A 144 -9.12 -6.79 -4.65
CA SER A 144 -10.54 -7.15 -4.61
C SER A 144 -11.35 -6.21 -5.50
N SER A 145 -12.51 -6.68 -5.96
CA SER A 145 -13.47 -5.84 -6.69
C SER A 145 -14.92 -6.23 -6.35
N SER A 146 -15.81 -5.26 -6.42
CA SER A 146 -17.26 -5.43 -6.25
C SER A 146 -17.99 -4.37 -7.05
N LYS A 147 -18.63 -4.77 -8.16
CA LYS A 147 -19.37 -3.90 -9.08
C LYS A 147 -18.60 -2.63 -9.50
N ASP A 148 -18.74 -1.55 -8.73
CA ASP A 148 -18.14 -0.25 -9.02
C ASP A 148 -16.98 0.09 -8.06
N ASP A 149 -16.63 -0.80 -7.14
CA ASP A 149 -15.55 -0.66 -6.17
C ASP A 149 -14.36 -1.58 -6.51
N TYR A 150 -13.16 -1.02 -6.49
CA TYR A 150 -11.91 -1.71 -6.80
C TYR A 150 -10.86 -1.39 -5.75
N THR A 151 -10.13 -2.38 -5.28
CA THR A 151 -9.01 -2.18 -4.35
C THR A 151 -7.76 -2.74 -4.98
N PHE A 152 -6.72 -1.92 -5.03
CA PHE A 152 -5.42 -2.27 -5.61
C PHE A 152 -4.33 -2.24 -4.54
N ASN A 153 -3.44 -3.22 -4.57
CA ASN A 153 -2.12 -3.08 -3.96
C ASN A 153 -1.24 -2.36 -4.99
N VAL A 154 -0.67 -1.21 -4.60
CA VAL A 154 0.15 -0.39 -5.48
C VAL A 154 1.53 -0.21 -4.86
N VAL A 155 2.58 -0.41 -5.64
CA VAL A 155 3.95 -0.06 -5.25
C VAL A 155 4.43 1.03 -6.20
N LEU A 156 4.72 2.19 -5.65
CA LEU A 156 5.36 3.29 -6.37
C LEU A 156 6.86 3.25 -6.13
N LYS A 157 7.64 3.63 -7.13
CA LYS A 157 9.09 3.66 -7.06
C LYS A 157 9.62 5.03 -7.40
N ASP A 158 10.57 5.49 -6.60
CA ASP A 158 11.44 6.61 -6.97
C ASP A 158 12.82 6.08 -7.36
N GLU A 159 13.14 6.10 -8.66
CA GLU A 159 14.42 5.62 -9.17
C GLU A 159 15.60 6.46 -8.66
N GLY A 160 15.40 7.77 -8.48
CA GLY A 160 16.45 8.70 -8.07
C GLY A 160 16.83 8.51 -6.61
N PHE A 161 15.83 8.31 -5.74
CA PHE A 161 16.05 8.06 -4.32
C PHE A 161 16.17 6.57 -3.96
N LYS A 162 15.99 5.66 -4.93
CA LYS A 162 15.97 4.20 -4.71
C LYS A 162 14.99 3.80 -3.61
N ALA A 163 13.81 4.43 -3.62
CA ALA A 163 12.77 4.24 -2.62
C ALA A 163 11.55 3.55 -3.25
N GLU A 164 10.85 2.76 -2.44
CA GLU A 164 9.60 2.10 -2.79
C GLU A 164 8.53 2.50 -1.77
N TYR A 165 7.31 2.73 -2.26
CA TYR A 165 6.18 3.22 -1.49
C TYR A 165 4.97 2.30 -1.72
N PRO A 166 4.82 1.23 -0.91
CA PRO A 166 3.65 0.37 -0.97
C PRO A 166 2.43 1.05 -0.36
N SER A 167 1.26 0.88 -0.99
CA SER A 167 -0.02 1.38 -0.49
C SER A 167 -1.18 0.49 -0.95
N VAL A 168 -2.32 0.63 -0.26
CA VAL A 168 -3.59 0.05 -0.72
C VAL A 168 -4.49 1.19 -1.17
N ILE A 169 -4.84 1.22 -2.45
CA ILE A 169 -5.66 2.27 -3.05
C ILE A 169 -7.05 1.73 -3.36
N LYS A 170 -8.09 2.40 -2.85
CA LYS A 170 -9.48 2.14 -3.20
C LYS A 170 -9.89 3.08 -4.32
N VAL A 171 -10.45 2.52 -5.37
CA VAL A 171 -10.97 3.24 -6.55
C VAL A 171 -12.44 2.91 -6.71
N VAL A 172 -13.25 3.92 -6.97
CA VAL A 172 -14.68 3.78 -7.27
C VAL A 172 -14.95 4.22 -8.69
N LYS A 173 -15.90 3.57 -9.37
CA LYS A 173 -16.45 4.01 -10.65
C LYS A 173 -17.73 4.81 -10.38
N GLU A 174 -17.71 6.08 -10.75
CA GLU A 174 -18.88 6.94 -10.77
C GLU A 174 -19.26 7.27 -12.22
N ASN A 175 -20.41 7.91 -12.44
CA ASN A 175 -20.92 8.28 -13.77
C ASN A 175 -19.90 9.05 -14.66
N ARG A 176 -18.87 9.67 -14.05
CA ARG A 176 -17.86 10.49 -14.73
C ARG A 176 -16.52 9.77 -14.94
N GLY A 177 -16.39 8.51 -14.53
CA GLY A 177 -15.15 7.74 -14.61
C GLY A 177 -14.72 7.17 -13.26
N PHE A 178 -13.45 6.86 -13.14
CA PHE A 178 -12.85 6.33 -11.91
C PHE A 178 -12.36 7.47 -11.03
N LEU A 179 -12.44 7.28 -9.71
CA LEU A 179 -11.93 8.19 -8.68
C LEU A 179 -11.28 7.40 -7.55
N ILE A 180 -10.21 7.92 -6.98
CA ILE A 180 -9.62 7.40 -5.74
C ILE A 180 -10.54 7.77 -4.58
N ALA A 181 -11.04 6.77 -3.89
CA ALA A 181 -11.88 6.93 -2.70
C ALA A 181 -11.08 6.81 -1.40
N ASP A 182 -9.90 6.17 -1.43
CA ASP A 182 -9.06 6.02 -0.24
C ASP A 182 -7.62 5.63 -0.64
N VAL A 183 -6.62 6.10 0.12
CA VAL A 183 -5.25 5.57 0.07
C VAL A 183 -4.86 5.23 1.50
N LEU A 184 -4.76 3.92 1.76
CA LEU A 184 -4.29 3.42 3.05
C LEU A 184 -2.77 3.38 2.99
N GLN A 185 -2.15 4.27 3.76
CA GLN A 185 -0.72 4.30 3.91
C GLN A 185 -0.31 3.41 5.07
N ASP A 186 0.68 2.54 4.86
CA ASP A 186 1.35 1.89 5.98
C ASP A 186 2.32 2.90 6.61
N GLU A 187 2.50 2.81 7.93
CA GLU A 187 3.51 3.63 8.60
C GLU A 187 4.87 3.37 7.93
N PRO A 188 5.67 4.40 7.63
CA PRO A 188 7.06 4.18 7.27
C PRO A 188 7.72 3.43 8.42
N LYS A 189 8.17 2.20 8.15
CA LYS A 189 8.89 1.36 9.11
C LYS A 189 10.24 1.97 9.48
#